data_AF-A0A8J7LJV9-F1
#
_entry.id   AF-A0A8J7LJV9-F1
#
_cell.length_a   1.000
_cell.length_b   1.000
_cell.length_c   1.000
_cell.angle_alpha   90.00
_cell.angle_beta   90.00
_cell.angle_gamma   90.00
#
_symmetry.space_group_name_H-M   'P 1'
#
loop_
_entity.id
_entity.type
_entity.pdbx_description
1 polymer ?
#
loop_
_entity_poly.entity_id
_entity_poly.type
_entity_poly.pdbx_seq_one_letter_code
_entity_poly.pdbx_strand_id
1 'polypeptide(L)'
;MNFPLTVYRGGTGVIDKVASGVSWTLNREVASFYAHEWPRRWGITAEPVILSGRVDESEAFAFLNGRGEAEILIPYPSDLTALKIYPSISEAQLAERHDRGS
;
A
#
# COMPACT_ATOMS: atom_id res chain seq x y z
N MET A 1 -14.48 10.69 7.16
CA MET A 1 -13.07 10.80 6.73
C MET A 1 -12.83 12.21 6.24
N ASN A 2 -11.61 12.74 6.35
CA ASN A 2 -11.30 14.10 5.91
C ASN A 2 -10.30 14.03 4.75
N PHE A 3 -10.75 14.40 3.55
CA PHE A 3 -9.94 14.38 2.34
C PHE A 3 -8.99 15.60 2.27
N PRO A 4 -7.86 15.50 1.55
CA PRO A 4 -7.38 14.32 0.83
C PRO A 4 -6.84 13.25 1.78
N LEU A 5 -7.00 11.98 1.41
CA LEU A 5 -6.48 10.86 2.17
C LEU A 5 -5.10 10.44 1.65
N THR A 6 -4.22 10.01 2.56
CA THR A 6 -3.00 9.30 2.16
C THR A 6 -3.31 7.83 2.09
N VAL A 7 -3.07 7.23 0.93
CA VAL A 7 -3.32 5.81 0.67
C VAL A 7 -2.02 5.10 0.32
N TYR A 8 -1.98 3.80 0.53
CA TYR A 8 -0.85 2.94 0.27
C TYR A 8 -1.25 1.71 -0.54
N ARG A 9 -0.31 1.19 -1.34
CA ARG A 9 -0.50 -0.06 -2.07
C ARG A 9 0.79 -0.88 -2.06
N GLY A 10 0.66 -2.13 -1.68
CA GLY A 10 1.72 -3.13 -1.71
C GLY A 10 1.62 -4.00 -2.95
N GLY A 11 2.77 -4.39 -3.49
CA GLY A 11 2.86 -5.39 -4.54
C GLY A 11 4.31 -5.78 -4.79
N THR A 12 4.57 -6.46 -5.90
CA THR A 12 5.91 -6.89 -6.29
C THR A 12 6.18 -6.59 -7.76
N GLY A 13 7.43 -6.26 -8.11
CA GLY A 13 7.88 -6.09 -9.49
C GLY A 13 7.76 -4.65 -10.00
N VAL A 14 7.17 -4.48 -11.18
CA VAL A 14 7.17 -3.19 -11.91
C VAL A 14 6.23 -2.19 -11.26
N ILE A 15 6.76 -1.01 -10.91
CA ILE A 15 6.03 0.08 -10.22
C ILE A 15 4.71 0.42 -10.93
N ASP A 16 4.71 0.63 -12.25
CA ASP A 16 3.50 1.01 -12.99
C ASP A 16 2.40 -0.06 -12.93
N LYS A 17 2.78 -1.34 -12.87
CA LYS A 17 1.84 -2.45 -12.67
C LYS A 17 1.28 -2.50 -11.27
N VAL A 18 2.09 -2.14 -10.26
CA VAL A 18 1.60 -2.03 -8.89
C VAL A 18 0.69 -0.82 -8.78
N ALA A 19 1.05 0.32 -9.36
CA ALA A 19 0.27 1.56 -9.32
C ALA A 19 -1.11 1.45 -9.99
N SER A 20 -1.23 0.65 -11.05
CA SER A 20 -2.50 0.50 -11.80
C SER A 20 -3.58 -0.32 -11.09
N GLY A 21 -3.28 -0.95 -9.95
CA GLY A 21 -4.25 -1.77 -9.25
C GLY A 21 -5.24 -0.96 -8.41
N VAL A 22 -6.48 -1.47 -8.34
CA VAL A 22 -7.65 -0.74 -7.80
C VAL A 22 -7.66 -0.64 -6.28
N SER A 23 -7.13 -1.64 -5.58
CA SER A 23 -7.22 -1.74 -4.12
C SER A 23 -6.08 -0.98 -3.44
N TRP A 24 -6.42 0.00 -2.62
CA TRP A 24 -5.48 0.75 -1.81
C TRP A 24 -5.91 0.69 -0.35
N THR A 25 -5.02 0.98 0.58
CA THR A 25 -5.31 0.95 2.02
C THR A 25 -4.85 2.23 2.70
N LEU A 26 -5.55 2.67 3.75
CA LEU A 26 -5.09 3.73 4.64
C LEU A 26 -3.98 3.26 5.59
N ASN A 27 -3.74 1.96 5.69
CA ASN A 27 -2.75 1.36 6.59
C ASN A 27 -1.50 0.90 5.83
N ARG A 28 -0.37 1.57 6.10
CA ARG A 28 0.92 1.22 5.50
C ARG A 28 1.40 -0.20 5.84
N GLU A 29 1.09 -0.72 7.02
CA GLU A 29 1.48 -2.08 7.43
C GLU A 29 0.75 -3.13 6.61
N VAL A 30 -0.53 -2.90 6.28
CA VAL A 30 -1.30 -3.74 5.36
C VAL A 30 -0.67 -3.73 3.97
N ALA A 31 -0.29 -2.57 3.46
CA ALA A 31 0.46 -2.49 2.20
C ALA A 31 1.81 -3.23 2.28
N SER A 32 2.51 -3.17 3.41
CA SER A 32 3.76 -3.92 3.61
C SER A 32 3.52 -5.44 3.57
N PHE A 33 2.47 -5.94 4.22
CA PHE A 33 2.09 -7.36 4.17
C PHE A 33 1.87 -7.84 2.72
N TYR A 34 1.16 -7.06 1.90
CA TYR A 34 0.90 -7.40 0.51
C TYR A 34 2.13 -7.27 -0.41
N ALA A 35 3.13 -6.48 -0.04
CA ALA A 35 4.40 -6.41 -0.76
C ALA A 35 5.36 -7.56 -0.39
N HIS A 36 5.38 -7.96 0.89
CA HIS A 36 6.41 -8.87 1.42
C HIS A 36 5.90 -10.27 1.71
N GLU A 37 4.88 -10.42 2.55
CA GLU A 37 4.46 -11.72 3.08
C GLU A 37 3.54 -12.47 2.14
N TRP A 38 2.50 -11.79 1.64
CA TRP A 38 1.48 -12.42 0.80
C TRP A 38 2.07 -13.05 -0.47
N PRO A 39 2.90 -12.37 -1.28
CA PRO A 39 3.43 -12.93 -2.52
C PRO A 39 4.34 -14.14 -2.27
N ARG A 40 5.12 -14.13 -1.18
CA ARG A 40 6.00 -15.25 -0.79
C ARG A 40 5.21 -16.53 -0.49
N ARG A 41 4.01 -16.42 0.09
CA ARG A 41 3.12 -17.58 0.31
C ARG A 41 2.71 -18.28 -0.98
N TRP A 42 2.81 -17.57 -2.11
CA TRP A 42 2.54 -18.07 -3.47
C TRP A 42 3.83 -18.32 -4.28
N GLY A 43 5.01 -18.32 -3.66
CA GLY A 43 6.28 -18.57 -4.34
C GLY A 43 6.78 -17.42 -5.23
N ILE A 44 6.22 -16.21 -5.10
CA ILE A 44 6.65 -15.03 -5.87
C ILE A 44 7.92 -14.46 -5.23
N THR A 45 8.98 -14.32 -6.03
CA THR A 45 10.30 -13.80 -5.61
C THR A 45 10.65 -12.43 -6.20
N ALA A 46 9.67 -11.76 -6.82
CA ALA A 46 9.87 -10.43 -7.36
C ALA A 46 10.06 -9.38 -6.25
N GLU A 47 10.81 -8.31 -6.56
CA GLU A 47 11.13 -7.25 -5.60
C GLU A 47 9.87 -6.61 -5.01
N PRO A 48 9.77 -6.48 -3.67
CA PRO A 48 8.65 -5.83 -3.01
C PRO A 48 8.62 -4.32 -3.29
N VAL A 49 7.42 -3.80 -3.55
CA VAL A 49 7.17 -2.38 -3.83
C VAL A 49 6.02 -1.89 -2.95
N ILE A 50 6.25 -0.77 -2.27
CA ILE A 50 5.21 -0.04 -1.52
C ILE A 50 5.09 1.35 -2.10
N LEU A 51 3.89 1.68 -2.55
CA LEU A 51 3.53 2.98 -3.10
C LEU A 51 2.67 3.74 -2.09
N SER A 52 2.78 5.08 -2.08
CA SER A 52 1.79 5.95 -1.44
C SER A 52 1.25 6.97 -2.41
N GLY A 53 -0.04 7.27 -2.33
CA GLY A 53 -0.72 8.30 -3.11
C GLY A 53 -1.53 9.26 -2.23
N ARG A 54 -1.97 10.37 -2.83
CA ARG A 54 -3.00 11.26 -2.26
C ARG A 54 -4.25 11.10 -3.12
N VAL A 55 -5.37 10.84 -2.46
CA VAL A 55 -6.67 10.62 -3.10
C VAL A 55 -7.66 11.66 -2.59
N ASP A 56 -8.36 12.31 -3.51
CA ASP A 56 -9.48 13.21 -3.25
C ASP A 56 -10.80 12.43 -3.18
N GLU A 57 -11.84 13.05 -2.63
CA GLU A 57 -13.13 12.37 -2.42
C GLU A 57 -13.75 11.87 -3.72
N SER A 58 -13.60 12.63 -4.82
CA SER A 58 -14.13 12.27 -6.14
C SER A 58 -13.44 11.06 -6.78
N GLU A 59 -12.27 10.67 -6.31
CA GLU A 59 -11.48 9.57 -6.86
C GLU A 59 -11.71 8.25 -6.10
N ALA A 60 -12.25 8.33 -4.88
CA ALA A 60 -12.56 7.18 -4.04
C ALA A 60 -13.94 6.61 -4.39
N PHE A 61 -13.97 5.41 -4.98
CA PHE A 61 -15.22 4.75 -5.35
C PHE A 61 -15.93 4.12 -4.15
N ALA A 62 -15.17 3.53 -3.24
CA ALA A 62 -15.71 2.90 -2.04
C ALA A 62 -14.67 2.86 -0.92
N PHE A 63 -15.16 2.83 0.31
CA PHE A 63 -14.37 2.52 1.49
C PHE A 63 -14.89 1.24 2.13
N LEU A 64 -14.01 0.27 2.33
CA LEU A 64 -14.29 -1.04 2.88
C LEU A 64 -13.45 -1.23 4.14
N ASN A 65 -14.10 -1.27 5.30
CA ASN A 65 -13.42 -1.51 6.57
C ASN A 65 -13.64 -2.93 7.11
N GLY A 66 -13.79 -3.90 6.22
CA GLY A 66 -13.79 -5.32 6.58
C GLY A 66 -12.39 -5.76 7.02
N ARG A 67 -12.30 -6.71 7.97
CA ARG A 67 -11.04 -7.30 8.49
C ARG A 67 -10.00 -6.31 9.05
N GLY A 68 -10.36 -5.04 9.25
CA GLY A 68 -9.45 -4.00 9.75
C GLY A 68 -8.45 -3.49 8.70
N GLU A 69 -8.67 -3.76 7.41
CA GLU A 69 -7.73 -3.41 6.34
C GLU A 69 -7.86 -1.95 5.86
N ALA A 70 -8.92 -1.24 6.25
CA ALA A 70 -9.20 0.15 5.87
C ALA A 70 -8.97 0.40 4.36
N GLU A 71 -9.59 -0.44 3.54
CA GLU A 71 -9.43 -0.49 2.09
C GLU A 71 -10.23 0.65 1.41
N ILE A 72 -9.64 1.22 0.36
CA ILE A 72 -10.22 2.21 -0.54
C ILE A 72 -10.09 1.67 -1.95
N LEU A 73 -11.20 1.64 -2.69
CA LEU A 73 -11.21 1.28 -4.10
C LEU A 73 -11.04 2.53 -4.96
N ILE A 74 -9.98 2.56 -5.78
CA ILE A 74 -9.63 3.67 -6.67
C ILE A 74 -9.58 3.10 -8.10
N PRO A 75 -10.64 3.25 -8.91
CA PRO A 75 -10.76 2.58 -10.20
C PRO A 75 -9.76 3.12 -11.25
N TYR A 76 -9.35 4.38 -11.13
CA TYR A 76 -8.40 5.05 -12.03
C TYR A 76 -7.22 5.62 -11.23
N PRO A 77 -6.34 4.77 -10.68
CA PRO A 77 -5.26 5.21 -9.79
C PRO A 77 -4.12 5.94 -10.51
N SER A 78 -4.15 5.99 -11.85
CA SER A 78 -3.23 6.79 -12.67
C SER A 78 -3.27 8.28 -12.37
N ASP A 79 -4.37 8.75 -11.79
CA ASP A 79 -4.64 10.18 -11.60
C ASP A 79 -4.18 10.67 -10.21
N LEU A 80 -3.66 9.77 -9.37
CA LEU A 80 -3.18 10.09 -8.03
C LEU A 80 -2.03 11.11 -8.06
N THR A 81 -2.28 12.25 -7.44
CA THR A 81 -1.47 13.48 -7.57
C THR A 81 -0.07 13.43 -6.94
N ALA A 82 0.26 12.38 -6.17
CA ALA A 82 1.57 12.29 -5.51
C ALA A 82 1.99 10.84 -5.18
N LEU A 83 2.48 10.11 -6.20
CA LEU A 83 3.04 8.78 -6.00
C LEU A 83 4.44 8.86 -5.37
N LYS A 84 4.62 8.36 -4.15
CA LYS A 84 5.95 8.13 -3.55
C LYS A 84 6.23 6.64 -3.48
N ILE A 85 7.45 6.27 -3.86
CA ILE A 85 7.96 4.91 -3.75
C ILE A 85 8.75 4.84 -2.45
N TYR A 86 8.35 3.95 -1.56
CA TYR A 86 9.16 3.61 -0.40
C TYR A 86 10.02 2.41 -0.77
N PRO A 87 11.36 2.49 -0.64
CA PRO A 87 12.17 1.29 -0.71
C PRO A 87 11.67 0.32 0.35
N SER A 88 11.62 -0.96 -0.01
CA SER A 88 11.21 -2.01 0.90
C SER A 88 12.07 -1.91 2.17
N ILE A 89 11.44 -1.68 3.31
CA ILE A 89 12.15 -1.65 4.58
C ILE A 89 12.56 -3.11 4.84
N SER A 90 13.84 -3.38 5.05
CA SER A 90 14.27 -4.75 5.32
C SER A 90 13.63 -5.26 6.61
N GLU A 91 13.43 -6.58 6.75
CA GLU A 91 12.89 -7.17 7.99
C GLU A 91 13.72 -6.78 9.22
N ALA A 92 15.04 -6.60 9.06
CA ALA A 92 15.92 -6.08 10.10
C ALA A 92 15.53 -4.66 10.55
N GLN A 93 15.16 -3.79 9.61
CA GLN A 93 14.73 -2.42 9.90
C GLN A 93 13.29 -2.33 10.46
N LEU A 94 12.44 -3.34 10.22
CA LEU A 94 11.12 -3.46 10.85
C LEU A 94 11.24 -3.93 12.31
N ALA A 95 12.11 -4.90 12.59
CA ALA A 95 12.39 -5.39 13.95
C ALA A 95 12.93 -4.27 14.86
N GLU A 96 13.83 -3.42 14.36
CA GLU A 96 14.38 -2.28 15.11
C GLU A 96 13.37 -1.18 15.46
N ARG A 97 12.20 -1.14 14.80
CA ARG A 97 11.14 -0.17 15.10
C ARG A 97 10.20 -0.65 16.19
N HIS A 98 9.99 -1.96 16.31
CA HIS A 98 9.24 -2.54 17.42
C HIS A 98 9.96 -2.39 18.76
N ASP A 99 11.29 -2.40 18.75
CA ASP A 99 12.12 -2.32 19.97
C ASP A 99 12.26 -0.90 20.53
N ARG A 100 11.91 0.13 19.76
CA ARG A 100 11.98 1.55 20.17
C ARG A 100 10.64 2.14 20.65
N GLY A 101 9.63 1.30 20.81
CA GLY A 101 8.27 1.69 21.18
C GLY A 101 7.62 0.72 22.16
N SER A 102 8.28 0.45 23.28
CA SER A 102 7.70 -0.18 24.48
C SER A 102 8.02 0.66 25.71
#